data_AF-G5PXD3-F1
#
_entry.id   AF-G5PXD3-F1
#
_cell.length_a   1.000
_cell.length_b   1.000
_cell.length_c   1.000
_cell.angle_alpha   90.00
_cell.angle_beta   90.00
_cell.angle_gamma   90.00
#
_symmetry.space_group_name_H-M   'P 1'
#
loop_
_entity.id
_entity.type
_entity.pdbx_description
1 polymer ?
#
loop_
_entity_poly.entity_id
_entity_poly.type
_entity_poly.pdbx_seq_one_letter_code
_entity_poly.pdbx_strand_id
1 'polypeptide(L)'
;MPCILLAGVVSLDRADEEIWDEYKTKAIEYLKNKYGENLKCVVEHTDETNPHFHFYVVGNKDQDLNLLHDGKLAVSKLAKEDKKKLHQTAYTEAMIKFQDDFYVQVSNKFGLSRTGEEPRERYKSRPDYLRFKKRQETALNILANLEEFEEKELKKAKQAGFNVGIKNFDETNFFRKLDWRVKRIKKEKDNEIKKLSDENDNLNIDKSNLQHELDMSKIELSDAYSQRNEASRKNSVYIDKVNALKKENKLLLPYKDQFDLKLKQEKEPLQAEVKELTSNGTYS
;
A
#
# COMPACT_ATOMS: atom_id res chain seq x y z
N MET A 1 11.29 33.41 -0.14
CA MET A 1 11.95 33.24 1.17
C MET A 1 12.82 31.99 1.09
N PRO A 2 14.07 32.03 1.56
CA PRO A 2 14.89 30.83 1.69
C PRO A 2 14.15 29.85 2.62
N CYS A 3 14.08 28.59 2.23
CA CYS A 3 13.53 27.53 3.07
C CYS A 3 14.53 27.33 4.22
N ILE A 4 14.05 27.33 5.47
CA ILE A 4 14.93 27.25 6.66
C ILE A 4 14.94 25.83 7.25
N LEU A 5 13.94 25.01 6.91
CA LEU A 5 13.75 23.67 7.44
C LEU A 5 12.96 22.80 6.45
N LEU A 6 13.38 21.55 6.26
CA LEU A 6 12.57 20.50 5.65
C LEU A 6 12.11 19.57 6.77
N ALA A 7 10.80 19.36 6.86
CA ALA A 7 10.20 18.45 7.80
C ALA A 7 9.44 17.35 7.05
N GLY A 8 9.56 16.11 7.52
CA GLY A 8 8.77 14.99 7.03
C GLY A 8 8.30 14.10 8.17
N VAL A 9 7.39 13.20 7.85
CA VAL A 9 6.79 12.25 8.81
C VAL A 9 6.86 10.86 8.22
N VAL A 10 7.24 9.90 9.04
CA VAL A 10 7.08 8.47 8.77
C VAL A 10 6.17 7.93 9.86
N SER A 11 5.10 7.25 9.47
CA SER A 11 4.10 6.70 10.36
C SER A 11 3.82 5.26 9.98
N LEU A 12 3.48 4.46 10.96
CA LEU A 12 3.03 3.08 10.78
C LEU A 12 1.64 2.94 11.39
N ASP A 13 0.80 2.07 10.83
CA ASP A 13 -0.47 1.75 11.49
C ASP A 13 -0.17 1.11 12.85
N ARG A 14 -0.95 1.45 13.87
CA ARG A 14 -0.80 0.85 15.20
C ARG A 14 -1.03 -0.67 15.16
N ALA A 15 -1.83 -1.16 14.23
CA ALA A 15 -2.00 -2.60 14.01
C ALA A 15 -0.65 -3.30 13.72
N ASP A 16 0.29 -2.62 13.05
CA ASP A 16 1.60 -3.16 12.73
C ASP A 16 2.68 -2.73 13.77
N GLU A 17 2.31 -2.30 14.99
CA GLU A 17 3.26 -1.75 15.97
C GLU A 17 4.41 -2.73 16.31
N GLU A 18 4.18 -4.04 16.20
CA GLU A 18 5.19 -5.07 16.44
C GLU A 18 6.44 -4.90 15.55
N ILE A 19 6.29 -4.40 14.32
CA ILE A 19 7.42 -4.14 13.41
C ILE A 19 7.98 -2.72 13.55
N TRP A 20 7.41 -1.87 14.42
CA TRP A 20 7.72 -0.45 14.49
C TRP A 20 9.20 -0.18 14.78
N ASP A 21 9.82 -0.87 15.73
CA ASP A 21 11.22 -0.60 16.10
C ASP A 21 12.19 -0.91 14.95
N GLU A 22 11.97 -2.00 14.24
CA GLU A 22 12.78 -2.38 13.07
C GLU A 22 12.48 -1.46 11.88
N TYR A 23 11.20 -1.17 11.63
CA TYR A 23 10.75 -0.28 10.56
C TYR A 23 11.30 1.14 10.74
N LYS A 24 11.17 1.70 11.95
CA LYS A 24 11.74 2.99 12.36
C LYS A 24 13.24 3.00 12.15
N THR A 25 13.95 1.97 12.59
CA THR A 25 15.41 1.88 12.43
C THR A 25 15.79 1.90 10.95
N LYS A 26 15.11 1.13 10.09
CA LYS A 26 15.37 1.11 8.64
C LYS A 26 14.96 2.41 7.95
N ALA A 27 13.87 3.04 8.37
CA ALA A 27 13.46 4.34 7.87
C ALA A 27 14.49 5.42 8.24
N ILE A 28 14.99 5.42 9.48
CA ILE A 28 16.04 6.35 9.92
C ILE A 28 17.36 6.09 9.18
N GLU A 29 17.73 4.82 8.96
CA GLU A 29 18.92 4.45 8.16
C GLU A 29 18.81 4.98 6.73
N TYR A 30 17.64 4.82 6.08
CA TYR A 30 17.36 5.41 4.77
C TYR A 30 17.50 6.94 4.80
N LEU A 31 16.92 7.62 5.80
CA LEU A 31 17.00 9.08 5.92
C LEU A 31 18.43 9.57 6.16
N LYS A 32 19.22 8.85 6.95
CA LYS A 32 20.65 9.11 7.14
C LYS A 32 21.42 8.95 5.84
N ASN A 33 21.15 7.92 5.06
CA ASN A 33 21.79 7.71 3.76
C ASN A 33 21.40 8.80 2.75
N LYS A 34 20.14 9.23 2.75
CA LYS A 34 19.63 10.25 1.82
C LYS A 34 20.11 11.66 2.16
N TYR A 35 20.03 12.06 3.42
CA TYR A 35 20.28 13.44 3.85
C TYR A 35 21.63 13.64 4.54
N GLY A 36 22.32 12.56 4.95
CA GLY A 36 23.61 12.62 5.62
C GLY A 36 23.57 13.50 6.87
N GLU A 37 24.58 14.36 7.00
CA GLU A 37 24.71 15.30 8.11
C GLU A 37 23.59 16.37 8.17
N ASN A 38 22.81 16.53 7.10
CA ASN A 38 21.70 17.49 7.08
C ASN A 38 20.51 17.00 7.91
N LEU A 39 20.39 15.69 8.19
CA LEU A 39 19.38 15.16 9.11
C LEU A 39 19.77 15.50 10.57
N LYS A 40 19.07 16.46 11.18
CA LYS A 40 19.46 16.99 12.50
C LYS A 40 18.70 16.36 13.66
N CYS A 41 17.43 16.05 13.46
CA CYS A 41 16.59 15.58 14.54
C CYS A 41 15.55 14.61 13.99
N VAL A 42 15.30 13.57 14.78
CA VAL A 42 14.18 12.65 14.63
C VAL A 42 13.47 12.62 15.98
N VAL A 43 12.19 12.93 15.99
CA VAL A 43 11.35 12.96 17.19
C VAL A 43 10.29 11.89 17.03
N GLU A 44 10.36 10.87 17.87
CA GLU A 44 9.44 9.74 17.87
C GLU A 44 8.26 10.00 18.81
N HIS A 45 7.05 9.76 18.31
CA HIS A 45 5.79 9.80 19.05
C HIS A 45 5.16 8.39 19.01
N THR A 46 5.09 7.73 20.16
CA THR A 46 4.42 6.43 20.35
C THR A 46 3.16 6.53 21.22
N ASP A 47 2.91 7.72 21.76
CA ASP A 47 1.79 8.09 22.63
C ASP A 47 0.53 8.53 21.89
N GLU A 48 0.61 8.70 20.56
CA GLU A 48 -0.51 9.08 19.70
C GLU A 48 -1.21 7.85 19.06
N THR A 49 -2.25 8.04 18.25
CA THR A 49 -3.01 6.90 17.67
C THR A 49 -2.14 5.89 16.94
N ASN A 50 -1.22 6.37 16.10
CA ASN A 50 -0.31 5.57 15.30
C ASN A 50 1.13 5.94 15.64
N PRO A 51 2.03 4.96 15.85
CA PRO A 51 3.43 5.26 16.08
C PRO A 51 4.02 5.96 14.84
N HIS A 52 4.64 7.11 15.06
CA HIS A 52 5.23 7.90 13.99
C HIS A 52 6.43 8.68 14.49
N PHE A 53 7.27 9.13 13.57
CA PHE A 53 8.32 10.08 13.90
C PHE A 53 8.34 11.24 12.91
N HIS A 54 8.64 12.41 13.45
CA HIS A 54 8.99 13.59 12.67
C HIS A 54 10.49 13.60 12.44
N PHE A 55 10.91 13.90 11.21
CA PHE A 55 12.32 14.14 10.90
C PHE A 55 12.53 15.54 10.35
N TYR A 56 13.65 16.13 10.74
CA TYR A 56 14.00 17.51 10.43
C TYR A 56 15.36 17.58 9.76
N VAL A 57 15.37 18.15 8.55
CA VAL A 57 16.56 18.35 7.74
C VAL A 57 16.86 19.84 7.64
N VAL A 58 18.08 20.21 8.01
CA VAL A 58 18.58 21.58 8.00
C VAL A 58 19.84 21.62 7.14
N GLY A 59 19.92 22.60 6.24
CA GLY A 59 21.08 22.81 5.38
C GLY A 59 22.10 23.70 6.06
N ASN A 60 23.34 23.61 5.60
CA ASN A 60 24.39 24.53 6.03
C ASN A 60 24.12 25.96 5.51
N LYS A 61 24.76 26.98 6.11
CA LYS A 61 24.53 28.41 5.78
C LYS A 61 24.67 28.74 4.29
N ASP A 62 25.47 27.97 3.55
CA ASP A 62 25.76 28.17 2.13
C ASP A 62 24.94 27.26 1.20
N GLN A 63 24.02 26.45 1.74
CA GLN A 63 23.24 25.47 0.98
C GLN A 63 21.77 25.91 0.84
N ASP A 64 21.23 25.91 -0.38
CA ASP A 64 19.79 26.09 -0.60
C ASP A 64 19.03 24.81 -0.22
N LEU A 65 18.37 24.87 0.93
CA LEU A 65 17.52 23.80 1.46
C LEU A 65 16.41 23.36 0.51
N ASN A 66 15.95 24.22 -0.40
CA ASN A 66 14.96 23.81 -1.40
C ASN A 66 15.50 22.70 -2.31
N LEU A 67 16.82 22.64 -2.52
CA LEU A 67 17.45 21.63 -3.37
C LEU A 67 17.54 20.26 -2.68
N LEU A 68 17.33 20.19 -1.36
CA LEU A 68 17.23 18.91 -0.65
C LEU A 68 15.86 18.24 -0.80
N HIS A 69 14.84 18.99 -1.21
CA HIS A 69 13.51 18.44 -1.48
C HIS A 69 13.41 17.99 -2.94
N ASP A 70 13.24 16.69 -3.20
CA ASP A 70 13.29 16.10 -4.55
C ASP A 70 12.36 16.82 -5.56
N GLY A 71 11.13 17.13 -5.16
CA GLY A 71 10.18 17.88 -5.99
C GLY A 71 10.65 19.30 -6.36
N LYS A 72 11.27 20.02 -5.43
CA LYS A 72 11.76 21.39 -5.67
C LYS A 72 13.06 21.38 -6.47
N LEU A 73 13.93 20.39 -6.23
CA LEU A 73 15.14 20.14 -7.03
C LEU A 73 14.80 19.80 -8.48
N ALA A 74 13.78 18.97 -8.72
CA ALA A 74 13.33 18.67 -10.08
C ALA A 74 12.82 19.93 -10.80
N VAL A 75 12.03 20.74 -10.11
CA VAL A 75 11.55 22.03 -10.62
C VAL A 75 12.68 23.03 -10.86
N SER A 76 13.75 23.02 -10.06
CA SER A 76 14.88 23.94 -10.24
C SER A 76 15.74 23.59 -11.45
N LYS A 77 15.75 22.32 -11.89
CA LYS A 77 16.45 21.85 -13.09
C LYS A 77 15.72 22.16 -14.40
N LEU A 78 14.46 22.57 -14.35
CA LEU A 78 13.69 22.96 -15.54
C LEU A 78 14.19 24.29 -16.13
N ALA A 79 14.14 24.40 -17.46
CA ALA A 79 14.35 25.67 -18.15
C ALA A 79 13.31 26.71 -17.71
N LYS A 80 13.69 28.00 -17.71
CA LYS A 80 12.81 29.09 -17.24
C LYS A 80 11.48 29.16 -18.00
N GLU A 81 11.50 28.81 -19.29
CA GLU A 81 10.35 28.84 -20.19
C GLU A 81 9.34 27.72 -19.88
N ASP A 82 9.84 26.53 -19.54
CA ASP A 82 9.02 25.35 -19.24
C ASP A 82 8.49 25.33 -17.81
N LYS A 83 9.14 26.06 -16.90
CA LYS A 83 8.80 26.09 -15.48
C LYS A 83 7.34 26.49 -15.24
N LYS A 84 6.73 27.34 -16.07
CA LYS A 84 5.33 27.75 -15.88
C LYS A 84 4.33 26.63 -16.21
N LYS A 85 4.68 25.73 -17.13
CA LYS A 85 3.79 24.65 -17.61
C LYS A 85 4.05 23.31 -16.92
N LEU A 86 5.32 22.97 -16.74
CA LEU A 86 5.75 21.64 -16.28
C LEU A 86 6.05 21.57 -14.78
N HIS A 87 5.91 22.67 -14.04
CA HIS A 87 6.19 22.71 -12.60
C HIS A 87 5.48 21.58 -11.83
N GLN A 88 4.16 21.49 -11.98
CA GLN A 88 3.37 20.52 -11.21
C GLN A 88 3.72 19.09 -11.62
N THR A 89 3.94 18.84 -12.91
CA THR A 89 4.30 17.54 -13.44
C THR A 89 5.65 17.08 -12.91
N ALA A 90 6.71 17.88 -13.09
CA ALA A 90 8.05 17.55 -12.62
C ALA A 90 8.11 17.39 -11.09
N TYR A 91 7.40 18.23 -10.34
CA TYR A 91 7.30 18.11 -8.89
C TYR A 91 6.63 16.79 -8.49
N THR A 92 5.49 16.47 -9.13
CA THR A 92 4.70 15.28 -8.80
C THR A 92 5.46 14.01 -9.15
N GLU A 93 6.09 13.94 -10.31
CA GLU A 93 6.91 12.80 -10.74
C GLU A 93 8.11 12.58 -9.82
N ALA A 94 8.79 13.64 -9.41
CA ALA A 94 9.91 13.53 -8.46
C ALA A 94 9.45 13.04 -7.09
N MET A 95 8.30 13.51 -6.59
CA MET A 95 7.75 13.03 -5.32
C MET A 95 7.22 11.60 -5.40
N ILE A 96 6.69 11.18 -6.56
CA ILE A 96 6.34 9.78 -6.83
C ILE A 96 7.59 8.91 -6.76
N LYS A 97 8.67 9.29 -7.46
CA LYS A 97 9.94 8.56 -7.43
C LYS A 97 10.53 8.47 -6.02
N PHE A 98 10.44 9.55 -5.25
CA PHE A 98 10.88 9.53 -3.84
C PHE A 98 10.06 8.52 -3.01
N GLN A 99 8.74 8.50 -3.17
CA GLN A 99 7.87 7.54 -2.48
C GLN A 99 8.13 6.10 -2.93
N ASP A 100 8.37 5.88 -4.23
CA ASP A 100 8.67 4.56 -4.79
C ASP A 100 10.03 4.05 -4.30
N ASP A 101 11.05 4.90 -4.25
CA ASP A 101 12.37 4.57 -3.70
C ASP A 101 12.28 4.24 -2.21
N PHE A 102 11.58 5.07 -1.41
CA PHE A 102 11.35 4.76 0.01
C PHE A 102 10.61 3.44 0.20
N TYR A 103 9.61 3.16 -0.64
CA TYR A 103 8.89 1.89 -0.61
C TYR A 103 9.80 0.69 -0.90
N VAL A 104 10.57 0.73 -1.99
CA VAL A 104 11.47 -0.38 -2.38
C VAL A 104 12.55 -0.61 -1.32
N GLN A 105 13.11 0.47 -0.78
CA GLN A 105 14.25 0.39 0.15
C GLN A 105 13.84 0.06 1.58
N VAL A 106 12.64 0.47 2.00
CA VAL A 106 12.16 0.35 3.38
C VAL A 106 10.86 -0.45 3.40
N SER A 107 9.73 0.16 3.05
CA SER A 107 8.39 -0.37 3.35
C SER A 107 8.11 -1.77 2.78
N ASN A 108 8.55 -2.07 1.56
CA ASN A 108 8.33 -3.37 0.92
C ASN A 108 8.94 -4.54 1.71
N LYS A 109 10.03 -4.29 2.44
CA LYS A 109 10.71 -5.32 3.25
C LYS A 109 9.89 -5.72 4.48
N PHE A 110 8.91 -4.90 4.85
CA PHE A 110 8.05 -5.08 6.00
C PHE A 110 6.61 -5.46 5.59
N GLY A 111 6.40 -5.89 4.34
CA GLY A 111 5.07 -6.26 3.83
C GLY A 111 4.11 -5.09 3.60
N LEU A 112 4.54 -3.87 3.90
CA LEU A 112 3.73 -2.67 3.74
C LEU A 112 3.59 -2.32 2.27
N SER A 113 2.38 -2.01 1.83
CA SER A 113 2.11 -1.60 0.44
C SER A 113 2.61 -0.18 0.13
N ARG A 114 2.98 0.07 -1.13
CA ARG A 114 3.46 1.39 -1.60
C ARG A 114 2.42 2.48 -1.38
N THR A 115 1.18 2.13 -1.69
CA THR A 115 0.00 2.92 -1.37
C THR A 115 -0.72 2.21 -0.24
N GLY A 116 -1.17 2.96 0.78
CA GLY A 116 -2.04 2.38 1.80
C GLY A 116 -3.29 1.75 1.18
N GLU A 117 -3.95 0.86 1.93
CA GLU A 117 -5.14 0.10 1.49
C GLU A 117 -6.29 1.00 1.05
N GLU A 118 -6.44 2.13 1.74
CA GLU A 118 -7.18 3.28 1.28
C GLU A 118 -6.17 4.39 0.94
N PRO A 119 -5.56 4.39 -0.26
CA PRO A 119 -4.74 5.52 -0.65
C PRO A 119 -5.68 6.70 -0.58
N ARG A 120 -5.38 7.70 0.25
CA ARG A 120 -6.17 8.94 0.26
C ARG A 120 -6.25 9.35 -1.18
N GLU A 121 -7.46 9.25 -1.76
CA GLU A 121 -7.68 9.70 -3.12
C GLU A 121 -7.07 11.09 -3.13
N ARG A 122 -6.14 11.31 -4.06
CA ARG A 122 -5.46 12.60 -4.11
C ARG A 122 -6.50 13.57 -4.62
N TYR A 123 -7.29 14.07 -3.68
CA TYR A 123 -8.51 14.75 -3.98
C TYR A 123 -8.09 16.01 -4.68
N LYS A 124 -8.45 16.09 -5.96
CA LYS A 124 -8.15 17.27 -6.79
C LYS A 124 -8.74 18.53 -6.15
N SER A 125 -9.67 18.38 -5.19
CA SER A 125 -10.22 19.46 -4.36
C SER A 125 -10.59 19.02 -2.93
N ARG A 126 -10.63 19.99 -2.00
CA ARG A 126 -10.86 19.85 -0.55
C ARG A 126 -12.12 19.08 -0.08
N PRO A 127 -13.28 19.12 -0.76
CA PRO A 127 -14.52 18.49 -0.27
C PRO A 127 -14.46 16.96 -0.18
N ASP A 128 -13.71 16.31 -1.06
CA ASP A 128 -13.72 14.86 -1.16
C ASP A 128 -12.88 14.19 -0.05
N TYR A 129 -11.89 14.92 0.49
CA TYR A 129 -11.10 14.54 1.67
C TYR A 129 -11.93 14.31 2.94
N LEU A 130 -12.99 15.10 3.13
CA LEU A 130 -13.81 15.01 4.36
C LEU A 130 -14.65 13.73 4.43
N ARG A 131 -14.99 13.12 3.30
CA ARG A 131 -15.84 11.92 3.25
C ARG A 131 -15.07 10.64 3.57
N PHE A 132 -13.81 10.56 3.17
CA PHE A 132 -12.88 9.47 3.44
C PHE A 132 -12.68 9.19 4.93
N LYS A 133 -12.44 10.26 5.71
CA LYS A 133 -12.07 10.17 7.13
C LYS A 133 -13.08 9.39 7.98
N LYS A 134 -14.36 9.39 7.60
CA LYS A 134 -15.44 8.75 8.34
C LYS A 134 -15.51 7.22 8.13
N ARG A 135 -14.76 6.65 7.18
CA ARG A 135 -14.84 5.24 6.77
C ARG A 135 -13.79 4.36 7.45
N GLN A 136 -12.57 4.88 7.62
CA GLN A 136 -11.47 4.19 8.32
C GLN A 136 -11.80 3.78 9.74
N GLU A 137 -12.58 4.60 10.46
CA GLU A 137 -12.92 4.39 11.86
C GLU A 137 -13.66 3.07 12.13
N THR A 138 -14.30 2.50 11.10
CA THR A 138 -15.07 1.25 11.23
C THR A 138 -14.26 -0.03 10.98
N ALA A 139 -13.10 0.02 10.29
CA ALA A 139 -12.32 -1.16 9.89
C ALA A 139 -11.38 -1.68 10.99
N LEU A 140 -10.85 -0.77 11.82
CA LEU A 140 -9.88 -1.10 12.88
C LEU A 140 -10.46 -2.03 13.97
N ASN A 141 -11.78 -2.02 14.19
CA ASN A 141 -12.41 -2.86 15.22
C ASN A 141 -12.39 -4.37 14.90
N ILE A 142 -12.03 -4.79 13.68
CA ILE A 142 -12.14 -6.18 13.23
C ILE A 142 -10.79 -6.93 13.26
N LEU A 143 -9.67 -6.24 13.01
CA LEU A 143 -8.31 -6.79 12.92
C LEU A 143 -7.77 -7.36 14.23
N ALA A 144 -8.10 -6.75 15.37
CA ALA A 144 -7.56 -7.10 16.68
C ALA A 144 -7.88 -8.53 17.17
N ASN A 145 -8.84 -9.24 16.54
CA ASN A 145 -9.23 -10.57 16.98
C ASN A 145 -8.38 -11.72 16.35
N LEU A 146 -7.44 -11.45 15.44
CA LEU A 146 -6.74 -12.47 14.63
C LEU A 146 -5.28 -12.80 15.06
N GLU A 147 -4.54 -11.83 15.57
CA GLU A 147 -3.09 -11.98 15.88
C GLU A 147 -2.79 -12.94 17.04
N GLU A 148 -3.72 -13.10 17.98
CA GLU A 148 -3.52 -13.92 19.18
C GLU A 148 -3.30 -15.42 18.88
N PHE A 149 -3.61 -15.87 17.66
CA PHE A 149 -3.54 -17.27 17.27
C PHE A 149 -2.14 -17.73 16.77
N GLU A 150 -1.26 -16.86 16.26
CA GLU A 150 -0.07 -17.24 15.47
C GLU A 150 1.25 -17.46 16.25
N GLU A 151 1.48 -16.77 17.37
CA GLU A 151 2.79 -16.76 18.05
C GLU A 151 3.26 -18.12 18.62
N LYS A 152 2.36 -19.09 18.80
CA LYS A 152 2.67 -20.35 19.49
C LYS A 152 3.60 -21.29 18.72
N GLU A 153 3.67 -21.22 17.39
CA GLU A 153 4.30 -22.26 16.57
C GLU A 153 5.81 -22.07 16.31
N LEU A 154 6.34 -20.84 16.37
CA LEU A 154 7.65 -20.50 15.79
C LEU A 154 8.89 -20.93 16.62
N LYS A 155 8.77 -21.11 17.94
CA LYS A 155 9.92 -21.24 18.85
C LYS A 155 10.72 -22.56 18.73
N LYS A 156 10.20 -23.60 18.08
CA LYS A 156 10.79 -24.96 18.11
C LYS A 156 11.95 -25.19 17.13
N ALA A 157 12.15 -24.35 16.10
CA ALA A 157 12.95 -24.73 14.93
C ALA A 157 14.46 -24.33 14.94
N LYS A 158 14.90 -23.33 15.72
CA LYS A 158 16.19 -22.65 15.47
C LYS A 158 17.46 -23.29 16.08
N GLN A 159 17.35 -24.27 16.97
CA GLN A 159 18.47 -24.68 17.82
C GLN A 159 19.45 -25.69 17.19
N ALA A 160 19.10 -26.31 16.05
CA ALA A 160 19.82 -27.46 15.51
C ALA A 160 21.02 -27.15 14.57
N GLY A 161 21.17 -25.94 14.04
CA GLY A 161 22.05 -25.68 12.87
C GLY A 161 23.53 -25.31 13.14
N PHE A 162 23.90 -24.92 14.36
CA PHE A 162 25.13 -24.12 14.58
C PHE A 162 26.45 -24.94 14.71
N ASN A 163 26.40 -26.22 15.10
CA ASN A 163 27.59 -26.95 15.56
C ASN A 163 28.50 -27.57 14.47
N VAL A 164 28.15 -27.48 13.19
CA VAL A 164 28.80 -28.29 12.13
C VAL A 164 30.03 -27.58 11.50
N GLY A 165 30.13 -26.26 11.61
CA GLY A 165 31.04 -25.46 10.76
C GLY A 165 32.53 -25.41 11.14
N ILE A 166 32.93 -25.73 12.38
CA ILE A 166 34.25 -25.31 12.91
C ILE A 166 35.43 -26.25 12.57
N LYS A 167 35.19 -27.48 12.09
CA LYS A 167 36.23 -28.55 12.11
C LYS A 167 37.27 -28.61 10.97
N ASN A 168 37.19 -27.81 9.90
CA ASN A 168 37.81 -28.22 8.61
C ASN A 168 38.96 -27.36 8.04
N PHE A 169 39.67 -26.51 8.80
CA PHE A 169 40.50 -25.46 8.19
C PHE A 169 42.04 -25.64 8.05
N ASP A 170 42.82 -26.36 8.86
CA ASP A 170 44.30 -26.13 8.85
C ASP A 170 45.23 -27.20 8.21
N GLU A 171 46.26 -26.68 7.51
CA GLU A 171 47.62 -27.23 7.26
C GLU A 171 47.91 -28.32 6.18
N THR A 172 48.22 -27.83 4.96
CA THR A 172 49.49 -28.04 4.24
C THR A 172 50.17 -29.43 4.19
N ASN A 173 49.89 -30.19 3.11
CA ASN A 173 50.88 -31.09 2.43
C ASN A 173 51.37 -30.50 1.08
N PHE A 174 51.19 -29.18 0.99
CA PHE A 174 51.94 -28.12 0.31
C PHE A 174 52.63 -28.40 -1.06
N PHE A 175 53.93 -28.20 -1.26
CA PHE A 175 54.41 -27.80 -2.60
C PHE A 175 54.57 -28.90 -3.67
N ARG A 176 54.70 -30.18 -3.29
CA ARG A 176 54.78 -31.28 -4.27
C ARG A 176 53.43 -31.86 -4.66
N LYS A 177 52.43 -31.67 -3.79
CA LYS A 177 51.04 -31.73 -4.22
C LYS A 177 50.75 -30.60 -5.20
N LEU A 178 51.38 -29.42 -5.08
CA LEU A 178 51.07 -28.25 -5.89
C LEU A 178 51.28 -28.39 -7.40
N ASP A 179 52.20 -29.17 -7.96
CA ASP A 179 52.35 -29.23 -9.43
C ASP A 179 51.30 -30.15 -10.10
N TRP A 180 51.09 -31.35 -9.56
CA TRP A 180 50.01 -32.24 -10.00
C TRP A 180 48.65 -31.78 -9.48
N ARG A 181 48.57 -31.07 -8.35
CA ARG A 181 47.41 -30.28 -7.96
C ARG A 181 47.26 -29.10 -8.89
N VAL A 182 48.26 -28.38 -9.36
CA VAL A 182 48.02 -27.24 -10.27
C VAL A 182 47.52 -27.75 -11.61
N LYS A 183 48.02 -28.87 -12.13
CA LYS A 183 47.47 -29.52 -13.35
C LYS A 183 46.09 -30.14 -13.12
N ARG A 184 45.86 -30.79 -11.99
CA ARG A 184 44.56 -31.36 -11.63
C ARG A 184 43.57 -30.27 -11.23
N ILE A 185 43.98 -29.21 -10.56
CA ILE A 185 43.24 -27.96 -10.29
C ILE A 185 42.99 -27.31 -11.62
N LYS A 186 43.90 -27.29 -12.60
CA LYS A 186 43.56 -26.78 -13.94
C LYS A 186 42.46 -27.62 -14.57
N LYS A 187 42.57 -28.95 -14.57
CA LYS A 187 41.56 -29.85 -15.13
C LYS A 187 40.23 -29.86 -14.36
N GLU A 188 40.29 -29.79 -13.03
CA GLU A 188 39.15 -29.69 -12.12
C GLU A 188 38.53 -28.31 -12.24
N LYS A 189 39.32 -27.23 -12.34
CA LYS A 189 38.86 -25.88 -12.63
C LYS A 189 38.34 -25.75 -14.03
N ASP A 190 38.84 -26.48 -15.02
CA ASP A 190 38.30 -26.51 -16.38
C ASP A 190 36.97 -27.27 -16.39
N ASN A 191 36.87 -28.38 -15.64
CA ASN A 191 35.61 -29.10 -15.43
C ASN A 191 34.62 -28.29 -14.57
N GLU A 192 35.10 -27.52 -13.61
CA GLU A 192 34.31 -26.65 -12.72
C GLU A 192 33.93 -25.39 -13.47
N ILE A 193 34.78 -24.82 -14.31
CA ILE A 193 34.47 -23.73 -15.26
C ILE A 193 33.45 -24.23 -16.25
N LYS A 194 33.58 -25.47 -16.75
CA LYS A 194 32.59 -26.09 -17.63
C LYS A 194 31.28 -26.32 -16.88
N LYS A 195 31.31 -26.83 -15.66
CA LYS A 195 30.11 -27.02 -14.84
C LYS A 195 29.48 -25.68 -14.45
N LEU A 196 30.27 -24.66 -14.14
CA LEU A 196 29.83 -23.29 -13.87
C LEU A 196 29.39 -22.59 -15.16
N SER A 197 29.89 -23.00 -16.32
CA SER A 197 29.40 -22.56 -17.64
C SER A 197 28.06 -23.20 -17.91
N ASP A 198 27.93 -24.51 -17.73
CA ASP A 198 26.67 -25.26 -17.84
C ASP A 198 25.64 -24.75 -16.81
N GLU A 199 26.07 -24.45 -15.59
CA GLU A 199 25.24 -23.86 -14.52
C GLU A 199 24.91 -22.39 -14.82
N ASN A 200 25.81 -21.61 -15.43
CA ASN A 200 25.47 -20.27 -15.94
C ASN A 200 24.50 -20.33 -17.11
N ASP A 201 24.63 -21.31 -18.00
CA ASP A 201 23.73 -21.51 -19.13
C ASP A 201 22.35 -21.92 -18.62
N ASN A 202 22.28 -22.82 -17.64
CA ASN A 202 21.05 -23.17 -16.95
C ASN A 202 20.47 -21.98 -16.17
N LEU A 203 21.28 -21.21 -15.45
CA LEU A 203 20.84 -20.00 -14.75
C LEU A 203 20.37 -18.91 -15.74
N ASN A 204 20.95 -18.83 -16.94
CA ASN A 204 20.49 -17.93 -17.99
C ASN A 204 19.15 -18.40 -18.58
N ILE A 205 18.95 -19.71 -18.73
CA ILE A 205 17.67 -20.31 -19.11
C ILE A 205 16.63 -20.04 -18.02
N ASP A 206 16.93 -20.28 -16.75
CA ASP A 206 16.04 -20.01 -15.62
C ASP A 206 15.72 -18.53 -15.50
N LYS A 207 16.70 -17.66 -15.70
CA LYS A 207 16.48 -16.20 -15.77
C LYS A 207 15.57 -15.81 -16.93
N SER A 208 15.71 -16.45 -18.09
CA SER A 208 14.83 -16.22 -19.24
C SER A 208 13.40 -16.73 -18.96
N ASN A 209 13.27 -17.87 -18.30
CA ASN A 209 11.98 -18.44 -17.91
C ASN A 209 11.29 -17.56 -16.86
N LEU A 210 12.01 -17.13 -15.82
CA LEU A 210 11.53 -16.17 -14.82
C LEU A 210 11.14 -14.84 -15.43
N GLN A 211 11.89 -14.36 -16.43
CA GLN A 211 11.55 -13.15 -17.17
C GLN A 211 10.25 -13.33 -17.96
N HIS A 212 10.07 -14.49 -18.60
CA HIS A 212 8.83 -14.82 -19.30
C HIS A 212 7.64 -14.94 -18.34
N GLU A 213 7.80 -15.62 -17.20
CA GLU A 213 6.76 -15.70 -16.14
C GLU A 213 6.40 -14.32 -15.58
N LEU A 214 7.41 -13.47 -15.35
CA LEU A 214 7.20 -12.09 -14.91
C LEU A 214 6.42 -11.29 -15.94
N ASP A 215 6.72 -11.44 -17.22
CA ASP A 215 6.03 -10.73 -18.30
C ASP A 215 4.60 -11.25 -18.50
N MET A 216 4.38 -12.56 -18.36
CA MET A 216 3.03 -13.14 -18.32
C MET A 216 2.22 -12.63 -17.12
N SER A 217 2.82 -12.58 -15.93
CA SER A 217 2.17 -12.06 -14.72
C SER A 217 1.84 -10.57 -14.85
N LYS A 218 2.69 -9.75 -15.50
CA LYS A 218 2.37 -8.35 -15.82
C LYS A 218 1.18 -8.21 -16.76
N ILE A 219 1.07 -9.09 -17.76
CA ILE A 219 -0.07 -9.12 -18.69
C ILE A 219 -1.34 -9.47 -17.93
N GLU A 220 -1.32 -10.53 -17.12
CA GLU A 220 -2.45 -10.94 -16.29
C GLU A 220 -2.89 -9.84 -15.32
N LEU A 221 -1.93 -9.15 -14.70
CA LEU A 221 -2.20 -8.02 -13.81
C LEU A 221 -2.87 -6.86 -14.57
N SER A 222 -2.39 -6.54 -15.77
CA SER A 222 -2.96 -5.52 -16.65
C SER A 222 -4.39 -5.84 -17.07
N ASP A 223 -4.67 -7.10 -17.40
CA ASP A 223 -6.00 -7.56 -17.75
C ASP A 223 -6.95 -7.52 -16.56
N ALA A 224 -6.49 -7.95 -15.38
CA ALA A 224 -7.23 -7.84 -14.12
C ALA A 224 -7.56 -6.37 -13.79
N TYR A 225 -6.61 -5.44 -13.98
CA TYR A 225 -6.86 -4.00 -13.82
C TYR A 225 -7.92 -3.49 -14.80
N SER A 226 -7.88 -3.93 -16.04
CA SER A 226 -8.84 -3.53 -17.07
C SER A 226 -10.25 -4.02 -16.75
N GLN A 227 -10.39 -5.28 -16.34
CA GLN A 227 -11.66 -5.87 -15.92
C GLN A 227 -12.23 -5.17 -14.67
N ARG A 228 -11.39 -4.90 -13.67
CA ARG A 228 -11.80 -4.15 -12.47
C ARG A 228 -12.32 -2.76 -12.80
N ASN A 229 -11.62 -2.05 -13.69
CA ASN A 229 -12.04 -0.72 -14.12
C ASN A 229 -13.38 -0.76 -14.86
N GLU A 230 -13.63 -1.79 -15.67
CA GLU A 230 -14.91 -1.98 -16.34
C GLU A 230 -16.05 -2.28 -15.35
N ALA A 231 -15.80 -3.17 -14.38
CA ALA A 231 -16.76 -3.48 -13.31
C ALA A 231 -17.09 -2.23 -12.48
N SER A 232 -16.09 -1.39 -12.18
CA SER A 232 -16.29 -0.13 -11.48
C SER A 232 -17.19 0.85 -12.25
N ARG A 233 -17.03 0.95 -13.58
CA ARG A 233 -17.91 1.77 -14.43
C ARG A 233 -19.35 1.25 -14.39
N LYS A 234 -19.54 -0.08 -14.50
CA LYS A 234 -20.87 -0.70 -14.41
C LYS A 234 -21.52 -0.41 -13.06
N ASN A 235 -20.78 -0.55 -11.96
CA ASN A 235 -21.30 -0.24 -10.62
C ASN A 235 -21.70 1.22 -10.46
N SER A 236 -20.94 2.17 -11.02
CA SER A 236 -21.34 3.59 -11.02
C SER A 236 -22.70 3.79 -11.68
N VAL A 237 -22.92 3.18 -12.85
CA VAL A 237 -24.19 3.27 -13.57
C VAL A 237 -25.34 2.67 -12.76
N TYR A 238 -25.12 1.54 -12.08
CA TYR A 238 -26.13 0.95 -11.21
C TYR A 238 -26.47 1.86 -10.03
N ILE A 239 -25.47 2.47 -9.39
CA ILE A 239 -25.67 3.40 -8.28
C ILE A 239 -26.50 4.60 -8.73
N ASP A 240 -26.20 5.18 -9.91
CA ASP A 240 -26.97 6.29 -10.48
C ASP A 240 -28.42 5.89 -10.71
N LYS A 241 -28.66 4.69 -11.24
CA LYS A 241 -30.01 4.16 -11.46
C LYS A 241 -30.78 3.93 -10.16
N VAL A 242 -30.12 3.40 -9.13
CA VAL A 242 -30.73 3.21 -7.80
C VAL A 242 -31.09 4.56 -7.17
N ASN A 243 -30.22 5.56 -7.29
CA ASN A 243 -30.47 6.90 -6.77
C ASN A 243 -31.65 7.57 -7.50
N ALA A 244 -31.75 7.40 -8.82
CA ALA A 244 -32.89 7.88 -9.60
C ALA A 244 -34.21 7.25 -9.15
N LEU A 245 -34.25 5.92 -9.03
CA LEU A 245 -35.44 5.19 -8.55
C LEU A 245 -35.83 5.56 -7.12
N LYS A 246 -34.85 5.81 -6.24
CA LYS A 246 -35.10 6.25 -4.87
C LYS A 246 -35.72 7.65 -4.84
N LYS A 247 -35.28 8.55 -5.72
CA LYS A 247 -35.86 9.89 -5.88
C LYS A 247 -37.29 9.81 -6.39
N GLU A 248 -37.56 8.95 -7.37
CA GLU A 248 -38.90 8.72 -7.92
C GLU A 248 -39.85 8.14 -6.85
N ASN A 249 -39.44 7.10 -6.12
CA ASN A 249 -40.23 6.54 -5.02
C ASN A 249 -40.55 7.58 -3.93
N LYS A 250 -39.61 8.48 -3.63
CA LYS A 250 -39.85 9.56 -2.67
C LYS A 250 -40.92 10.53 -3.15
N LEU A 251 -41.01 10.77 -4.47
CA LEU A 251 -42.05 11.61 -5.05
C LEU A 251 -43.42 10.92 -5.08
N LEU A 252 -43.46 9.59 -5.18
CA LEU A 252 -44.70 8.80 -5.23
C LEU A 252 -45.31 8.53 -3.84
N LEU A 253 -44.49 8.53 -2.79
CA LEU A 253 -44.93 8.29 -1.39
C LEU A 253 -46.12 9.18 -0.96
N PRO A 254 -46.08 10.52 -1.14
CA PRO A 254 -47.19 11.39 -0.76
C PRO A 254 -48.49 11.10 -1.53
N TYR A 255 -48.40 10.73 -2.81
CA TYR A 255 -49.57 10.36 -3.60
C TYR A 255 -50.18 9.04 -3.12
N LYS A 256 -49.35 8.07 -2.75
CA LYS A 256 -49.78 6.83 -2.13
C LYS A 256 -50.49 7.10 -0.80
N ASP A 257 -49.87 7.88 0.08
CA ASP A 257 -50.45 8.21 1.40
C ASP A 257 -51.80 8.94 1.26
N GLN A 258 -51.91 9.86 0.29
CA GLN A 258 -53.14 10.57 -0.01
C GLN A 258 -54.22 9.66 -0.58
N PHE A 259 -53.84 8.71 -1.43
CA PHE A 259 -54.75 7.70 -1.99
C PHE A 259 -55.26 6.76 -0.90
N ASP A 260 -54.38 6.25 -0.03
CA ASP A 260 -54.72 5.38 1.09
C ASP A 260 -55.66 6.10 2.08
N LEU A 261 -55.45 7.40 2.31
CA LEU A 261 -56.34 8.22 3.13
C LEU A 261 -57.75 8.34 2.52
N LYS A 262 -57.86 8.63 1.22
CA LYS A 262 -59.14 8.69 0.51
C LYS A 262 -59.86 7.35 0.51
N LEU A 263 -59.12 6.27 0.23
CA LEU A 263 -59.66 4.92 0.24
C LEU A 263 -60.21 4.55 1.62
N LYS A 264 -59.51 4.93 2.69
CA LYS A 264 -59.99 4.73 4.07
C LYS A 264 -61.26 5.53 4.34
N GLN A 265 -61.30 6.81 3.94
CA GLN A 265 -62.48 7.67 4.11
C GLN A 265 -63.71 7.16 3.37
N GLU A 266 -63.56 6.55 2.19
CA GLU A 266 -64.68 5.96 1.44
C GLU A 266 -65.08 4.57 1.96
N LYS A 267 -64.12 3.79 2.46
CA LYS A 267 -64.35 2.42 2.92
C LYS A 267 -65.02 2.34 4.28
N GLU A 268 -64.66 3.23 5.22
CA GLU A 268 -65.24 3.25 6.57
C GLU A 268 -66.79 3.38 6.59
N PRO A 269 -67.41 4.32 5.86
CA PRO A 269 -68.87 4.45 5.85
C PRO A 269 -69.55 3.25 5.18
N LEU A 270 -69.00 2.71 4.08
CA LEU A 270 -69.54 1.51 3.44
C LEU A 270 -69.46 0.28 4.35
N GLN A 271 -68.38 0.15 5.12
CA GLN A 271 -68.25 -0.94 6.10
C GLN A 271 -69.22 -0.79 7.28
N ALA A 272 -69.52 0.44 7.70
CA ALA A 272 -70.53 0.72 8.72
C ALA A 272 -71.94 0.38 8.22
N GLU A 273 -72.28 0.77 6.98
CA GLU A 273 -73.55 0.47 6.35
C GLU A 273 -73.77 -1.04 6.15
N VAL A 274 -72.73 -1.76 5.68
CA VAL A 274 -72.78 -3.24 5.58
C VAL A 274 -72.95 -3.90 6.96
N LYS A 275 -72.34 -3.34 8.02
CA LYS A 275 -72.52 -3.84 9.40
C LYS A 275 -73.95 -3.62 9.90
N GLU A 276 -74.54 -2.45 9.67
CA GLU A 276 -75.93 -2.18 10.05
C GLU A 276 -76.92 -3.09 9.31
N LEU A 277 -76.71 -3.29 8.01
CA LEU A 277 -77.55 -4.18 7.20
C LEU A 277 -77.44 -5.65 7.65
N THR A 278 -76.25 -6.10 8.06
CA THR A 278 -76.04 -7.47 8.56
C THR A 278 -76.51 -7.68 10.01
N SER A 279 -76.49 -6.65 10.86
CA SER A 279 -77.08 -6.72 12.21
C SER A 279 -78.61 -6.63 12.21
N ASN A 280 -79.20 -5.90 11.24
CA ASN A 280 -80.65 -5.83 11.09
C ASN A 280 -81.23 -7.09 10.41
N GLY A 281 -80.41 -7.87 9.69
CA GLY A 281 -80.79 -9.16 9.11
C GLY A 281 -80.71 -10.36 10.07
N THR A 282 -80.31 -10.16 11.34
CA THR A 282 -80.20 -11.24 12.35
C THR A 282 -81.39 -11.33 13.32
N TYR A 283 -82.43 -10.51 13.12
CA TYR A 283 -83.73 -10.64 13.77
C TYR A 283 -84.81 -10.92 12.71
N SER A 284 -84.81 -12.12 12.15
CA SER A 284 -85.92 -12.73 11.41
C SER A 284 -85.83 -14.24 11.54
#